data_AF-A0A2U2YWU6-F1
#
_entry.id   AF-A0A2U2YWU6-F1
#
_cell.length_a   1.000
_cell.length_b   1.000
_cell.length_c   1.000
_cell.angle_alpha   90.00
_cell.angle_beta   90.00
_cell.angle_gamma   90.00
#
_symmetry.space_group_name_H-M   'P 1'
#
loop_
_entity.id
_entity.type
_entity.pdbx_description
1 polymer ?
#
loop_
_entity_poly.entity_id
_entity_poly.type
_entity_poly.pdbx_seq_one_letter_code
_entity_poly.pdbx_strand_id
1 'polypeptide(L)' 'MVLLSAALLAGCAQEKTDLQPPRSPAEGAWYASSQEQRQEYCEAYRAHDPQRPIHIPSYPSAESEDEFAENFHNVLKEKC' A
#
# COMPACT_ATOMS: atom_id res chain seq x y z
N MET A 1 1.69 34.01 41.92
CA MET A 1 2.28 32.77 41.40
C MET A 1 1.57 32.42 40.11
N VAL A 2 2.36 32.26 39.03
CA VAL A 2 2.08 31.58 37.74
C VAL A 2 0.99 32.23 36.86
N LEU A 3 1.31 33.19 35.98
CA LEU A 3 1.81 33.08 34.58
C LEU A 3 0.90 32.31 33.61
N LEU A 4 0.44 33.04 32.60
CA LEU A 4 -0.29 32.62 31.40
C LEU A 4 0.49 31.58 30.57
N SER A 5 -0.26 30.96 29.65
CA SER A 5 0.15 30.44 28.33
C SER A 5 0.47 28.95 28.27
N ALA A 6 -0.41 28.19 27.62
CA ALA A 6 -0.18 27.77 26.23
C ALA A 6 -1.34 26.88 25.76
N ALA A 7 -2.26 27.49 25.00
CA ALA A 7 -3.07 26.74 24.05
C ALA A 7 -2.15 26.34 22.89
N LEU A 8 -1.74 25.07 22.84
CA LEU A 8 -0.98 24.48 21.75
C LEU A 8 -1.55 23.09 21.44
N LEU A 9 -2.66 23.07 20.70
CA LEU A 9 -2.99 21.97 19.79
C LEU A 9 -3.37 22.59 18.44
N ALA A 10 -2.43 23.35 17.88
CA ALA A 10 -2.41 23.64 16.46
C ALA A 10 -1.84 22.42 15.73
N GLY A 11 -2.53 21.94 14.71
CA GLY A 11 -1.91 21.11 13.68
C GLY A 11 -2.47 19.70 13.47
N CYS A 12 -3.79 19.51 13.42
CA CYS A 12 -4.33 18.55 12.46
C CYS A 12 -4.69 19.33 11.19
N ALA A 13 -3.66 19.84 10.50
CA ALA A 13 -3.81 20.18 9.10
C ALA A 13 -3.84 18.85 8.34
N GLN A 14 -4.96 18.14 8.41
CA GLN A 14 -5.20 17.04 7.49
C GLN A 14 -5.56 17.69 6.16
N GLU A 15 -4.50 17.88 5.38
CA GLU A 15 -4.54 18.24 3.97
C GLU A 15 -5.68 17.47 3.30
N LYS A 16 -6.49 18.22 2.56
CA LYS A 16 -7.71 17.78 1.89
C LYS A 16 -7.45 16.50 1.10
N THR A 17 -7.67 15.35 1.74
CA THR A 17 -7.54 14.05 1.09
C THR A 17 -8.72 13.99 0.14
N ASP A 18 -8.45 14.02 -1.17
CA ASP A 18 -9.41 13.58 -2.16
C ASP A 18 -10.05 12.29 -1.62
N LEU A 19 -11.38 12.27 -1.50
CA LEU A 19 -12.17 11.12 -1.07
C LEU A 19 -12.13 10.04 -2.16
N GLN A 20 -10.94 9.63 -2.57
CA GLN A 20 -10.75 8.33 -3.17
C GLN A 20 -11.05 7.32 -2.06
N PRO A 21 -11.88 6.30 -2.33
CA PRO A 21 -12.10 5.23 -1.36
C PRO A 21 -10.75 4.72 -0.86
N PRO A 22 -10.62 4.39 0.44
CA PRO A 22 -9.35 3.92 0.96
C PRO A 22 -8.93 2.69 0.15
N ARG A 23 -7.77 2.79 -0.49
CA ARG A 23 -7.13 1.66 -1.16
C ARG A 23 -6.88 0.57 -0.12
N SER A 24 -7.06 -0.70 -0.48
CA SER A 24 -6.55 -1.79 0.37
C SER A 24 -5.04 -1.63 0.56
N PRO A 25 -4.43 -2.17 1.63
CA PRO A 25 -2.98 -2.12 1.81
C PRO A 25 -2.23 -2.68 0.60
N ALA A 26 -2.72 -3.77 0.01
CA ALA A 26 -2.17 -4.34 -1.23
C ALA A 26 -2.25 -3.38 -2.44
N GLU A 27 -3.37 -2.68 -2.62
CA GLU A 27 -3.49 -1.67 -3.67
C GLU A 27 -2.59 -0.46 -3.38
N GLY A 28 -2.46 -0.08 -2.10
CA GLY A 28 -1.46 0.90 -1.64
C GLY A 28 -0.03 0.50 -2.02
N ALA A 29 0.35 -0.75 -1.79
CA ALA A 29 1.65 -1.30 -2.15
C ALA A 29 1.89 -1.28 -3.67
N TRP A 30 0.86 -1.58 -4.47
CA TRP A 30 0.93 -1.45 -5.93
C TRP A 30 1.26 0.00 -6.35
N TYR A 31 0.53 0.98 -5.81
CA TYR A 31 0.76 2.40 -6.14
C TYR A 31 2.07 2.96 -5.56
N ALA A 32 2.58 2.40 -4.47
CA ALA A 32 3.90 2.74 -3.94
C ALA A 32 5.05 2.12 -4.73
N SER A 33 4.81 1.00 -5.45
CA SER A 33 5.82 0.34 -6.26
C SER A 33 6.22 1.16 -7.49
N SER A 34 7.48 1.07 -7.89
CA SER A 34 8.00 1.69 -9.11
C SER A 34 7.41 1.06 -10.38
N GLN A 35 7.56 1.73 -11.52
CA GLN A 35 7.10 1.19 -12.81
C GLN A 35 7.77 -0.14 -13.15
N GLU A 36 9.09 -0.27 -12.91
CA GLU A 36 9.86 -1.48 -13.16
C GLU A 36 9.36 -2.64 -12.30
N GLN A 37 9.17 -2.42 -10.99
CA GLN A 37 8.59 -3.42 -10.10
C GLN A 37 7.20 -3.88 -10.54
N ARG A 38 6.33 -2.95 -10.95
CA ARG A 38 5.01 -3.29 -11.47
C ARG A 38 5.09 -4.16 -12.73
N GLN A 39 6.05 -3.89 -13.62
CA GLN A 39 6.30 -4.72 -14.79
C GLN A 39 6.75 -6.12 -14.39
N GLU A 40 7.71 -6.24 -13.47
CA GLU A 40 8.18 -7.52 -12.96
C GLU A 40 7.05 -8.34 -12.32
N TYR A 41 6.20 -7.72 -11.49
CA TYR A 41 5.06 -8.40 -10.88
C TYR A 41 4.08 -8.93 -11.93
N CYS A 42 3.78 -8.13 -12.95
CA CYS A 42 2.89 -8.55 -14.03
C CYS A 42 3.50 -9.64 -14.91
N GLU A 43 4.79 -9.57 -15.21
CA GLU A 43 5.49 -10.62 -15.95
C GLU A 43 5.47 -11.94 -15.19
N ALA A 44 5.80 -11.90 -13.89
CA ALA A 44 5.75 -13.08 -13.02
C ALA A 44 4.32 -13.63 -12.89
N TYR A 45 3.32 -12.76 -12.72
CA TYR A 45 1.92 -13.14 -12.66
C TYR A 45 1.46 -13.87 -13.94
N ARG A 46 1.76 -13.31 -15.12
CA ARG A 46 1.37 -13.90 -16.42
C ARG A 46 2.13 -15.16 -16.76
N ALA A 47 3.39 -15.27 -16.34
CA ALA A 47 4.21 -16.46 -16.57
C ALA A 47 3.65 -17.69 -15.82
N HIS A 48 2.95 -17.47 -14.69
CA HIS A 48 2.48 -18.54 -13.80
C HIS A 48 3.57 -19.57 -13.47
N ASP A 49 4.84 -19.14 -13.43
CA ASP A 49 5.99 -20.01 -13.26
C ASP A 49 6.24 -20.27 -11.76
N PRO A 50 5.99 -21.49 -11.25
CA PRO A 50 6.22 -21.79 -9.84
C PRO A 50 7.68 -21.72 -9.42
N GLN A 51 8.65 -21.72 -10.36
CA GLN A 51 10.07 -21.55 -10.06
C GLN A 51 10.46 -20.07 -9.92
N ARG A 52 9.60 -19.15 -10.34
CA ARG A 52 9.81 -17.70 -10.26
C ARG A 52 8.60 -17.04 -9.58
N PRO A 53 8.44 -17.23 -8.26
CA PRO A 53 7.31 -16.67 -7.53
C PRO A 53 7.31 -15.15 -7.62
N ILE A 54 6.12 -14.57 -7.55
CA ILE A 54 5.94 -13.12 -7.50
C ILE A 54 6.54 -12.61 -6.19
N HIS A 55 7.43 -11.62 -6.28
CA HIS A 55 7.94 -10.95 -5.11
C HIS A 55 6.87 -10.03 -4.52
N ILE A 56 6.29 -10.44 -3.39
CA ILE A 56 5.29 -9.63 -2.67
C ILE A 56 6.02 -8.52 -1.91
N PRO A 57 5.73 -7.23 -2.15
CA PRO A 57 6.41 -6.14 -1.47
C PRO A 57 6.02 -6.10 0.02
N SER A 58 7.00 -5.80 0.89
CA SER A 58 6.68 -5.45 2.28
C SER A 58 5.94 -4.13 2.33
N TYR A 59 4.79 -4.09 3.00
CA TYR A 59 3.98 -2.88 3.14
C TYR A 59 3.36 -2.79 4.54
N PRO A 60 3.31 -1.61 5.18
CA PRO A 60 2.65 -1.45 6.47
C PRO A 60 1.16 -1.80 6.36
N SER A 61 0.78 -2.94 6.94
CA SER A 61 -0.59 -3.44 6.99
C SER A 61 -0.91 -4.01 8.37
N ALA A 62 -2.19 -4.01 8.74
CA ALA A 62 -2.70 -4.75 9.88
C ALA A 62 -3.12 -6.19 9.50
N GLU A 63 -3.12 -6.51 8.21
CA GLU A 63 -3.37 -7.85 7.67
C GLU A 63 -2.22 -8.80 8.02
N SER A 64 -2.52 -10.10 8.04
CA SER A 64 -1.47 -11.12 8.07
C SER A 64 -0.68 -11.13 6.75
N GLU A 65 0.53 -11.70 6.76
CA GLU A 65 1.35 -11.81 5.54
C GLU A 65 0.62 -12.58 4.43
N ASP A 66 -0.08 -13.66 4.79
CA ASP A 66 -0.85 -14.48 3.85
C ASP A 66 -2.04 -13.71 3.25
N GLU A 67 -2.81 -13.02 4.10
CA GLU A 67 -3.94 -12.20 3.65
C GLU A 67 -3.49 -11.04 2.75
N PHE A 68 -2.38 -10.40 3.10
CA PHE A 68 -1.78 -9.37 2.26
C PHE A 68 -1.33 -9.93 0.91
N ALA A 69 -0.68 -11.10 0.90
CA ALA A 69 -0.23 -11.75 -0.33
C ALA A 69 -1.41 -12.14 -1.23
N GLU A 70 -2.49 -12.70 -0.68
CA GLU A 70 -3.72 -13.00 -1.41
C GLU A 70 -4.35 -11.74 -2.00
N ASN A 71 -4.46 -10.67 -1.21
CA ASN A 71 -4.96 -9.38 -1.68
C ASN A 71 -4.07 -8.78 -2.77
N PHE A 72 -2.75 -8.91 -2.65
CA PHE A 72 -1.83 -8.44 -3.67
C PHE A 72 -1.96 -9.24 -4.97
N HIS A 73 -2.14 -10.56 -4.89
CA HIS A 73 -2.46 -11.38 -6.06
C HIS A 73 -3.76 -10.94 -6.75
N ASN A 74 -4.80 -10.58 -6.00
CA ASN A 74 -6.03 -10.05 -6.57
C ASN A 74 -5.80 -8.70 -7.29
N VAL A 75 -4.97 -7.83 -6.73
CA VAL A 75 -4.57 -6.58 -7.42
C VAL A 75 -3.83 -6.90 -8.73
N LEU A 76 -2.89 -7.84 -8.75
CA LEU A 76 -2.19 -8.22 -9.98
C LEU A 76 -3.15 -8.78 -11.03
N LYS A 77 -4.11 -9.60 -10.62
CA LYS A 77 -5.18 -10.11 -11.50
C LYS A 77 -5.98 -9.00 -12.16
N GLU A 78 -6.24 -7.90 -11.45
CA GLU A 78 -7.00 -6.77 -11.97
C GLU A 78 -6.16 -5.81 -12.84
N LYS A 79 -4.87 -5.62 -12.53
CA LYS A 79 -4.06 -4.55 -13.13
C LYS A 79 -3.15 -4.99 -14.29
N CYS A 80 -2.87 -6.29 -14.48
CA CYS A 80 -1.75 -6.76 -15.34
C CYS A 80 -2.06 -7.14 -16.81
#